data_AF-A0A967SZC3-F1
#
_entry.id   AF-A0A967SZC3-F1
#
_cell.length_a   1.000
_cell.length_b   1.000
_cell.length_c   1.000
_cell.angle_alpha   90.00
_cell.angle_beta   90.00
_cell.angle_gamma   90.00
#
_symmetry.space_group_name_H-M   'P 1'
#
loop_
_entity.id
_entity.type
_entity.pdbx_description
1 polymer ?
#
loop_
_entity_poly.entity_id
_entity_poly.type
_entity_poly.pdbx_seq_one_letter_code
_entity_poly.pdbx_strand_id
1 'polypeptide(L)'
;MNFITDVLGTSLGKTIEGIGNTVRKFVTTDQDRMAAQIEIEALLQKRDSVLESTIQKELEAKERILVAELQQGDSYTKRARPTVVYFGLGMIFINYCVIPLVQYWSGKIITPFDLPTEFWVAWGGIVATWSIGRTSEKRGTRNKVTSFITGS
;
A
#
# COMPACT_ATOMS: atom_id res chain seq x y z
N MET A 1 4.49 -22.30 5.59
CA MET A 1 3.64 -21.90 6.73
C MET A 1 3.73 -22.93 7.86
N ASN A 2 4.92 -23.40 8.22
CA ASN A 2 5.07 -24.52 9.20
C ASN A 2 5.87 -24.11 10.44
N PHE A 3 6.82 -23.18 10.32
CA PHE A 3 7.69 -22.76 11.42
C PHE A 3 6.95 -22.02 12.55
N ILE A 4 5.99 -21.15 12.21
CA ILE A 4 5.21 -20.39 13.21
C ILE A 4 4.24 -21.33 13.95
N THR A 5 3.66 -22.30 13.25
CA THR A 5 2.75 -23.31 13.81
C THR A 5 3.48 -24.25 14.77
N ASP A 6 4.71 -24.65 14.45
CA ASP A 6 5.51 -25.53 15.31
C ASP A 6 6.03 -24.82 16.57
N VAL A 7 6.44 -23.55 16.45
CA VAL A 7 6.92 -22.75 17.61
C VAL A 7 5.78 -22.36 18.54
N LEU A 8 4.61 -21.99 17.99
CA LEU A 8 3.41 -21.73 18.81
C LEU A 8 2.83 -23.01 19.41
N GLY A 9 2.75 -24.10 18.66
CA GLY A 9 2.22 -25.38 19.15
C GLY A 9 3.06 -25.97 20.29
N THR A 10 4.39 -25.89 20.19
CA THR A 10 5.30 -26.44 21.21
C THR A 10 5.40 -25.55 22.46
N SER A 11 5.28 -24.23 22.29
CA SER A 11 5.27 -23.26 23.39
C SER A 11 3.96 -23.27 24.19
N LEU A 12 2.82 -23.31 23.48
CA LEU A 12 1.50 -23.37 24.10
C LEU A 12 1.28 -24.69 24.84
N GLY A 13 1.72 -25.84 24.27
CA GLY A 13 1.57 -27.15 24.90
C GLY A 13 2.25 -27.25 26.28
N LYS A 14 3.48 -26.73 26.40
CA LYS A 14 4.22 -26.75 27.68
C LYS A 14 3.62 -25.82 28.73
N THR A 15 3.05 -24.70 28.30
CA THR A 15 2.41 -23.74 29.21
C THR A 15 1.08 -24.28 29.72
N ILE A 16 0.33 -24.97 28.86
CA ILE A 16 -0.92 -25.67 29.22
C ILE A 16 -0.67 -26.82 30.19
N GLU A 17 0.39 -27.61 30.00
CA GLU A 17 0.79 -28.66 30.96
C GLU A 17 1.23 -28.10 32.31
N GLY A 18 1.96 -26.98 32.32
CA GLY A 18 2.40 -26.31 33.55
C GLY A 18 1.24 -25.76 34.38
N ILE A 19 0.24 -25.18 33.71
CA ILE A 19 -1.00 -24.72 34.34
C ILE A 19 -1.83 -25.91 34.83
N GLY A 20 -1.97 -26.95 34.00
CA GLY A 20 -2.67 -28.18 34.35
C GLY A 20 -2.09 -28.90 35.58
N ASN A 21 -0.76 -28.94 35.71
CA ASN A 21 -0.10 -29.52 36.89
C ASN A 21 -0.22 -28.66 38.15
N THR A 22 -0.29 -27.34 38.01
CA THR A 22 -0.47 -26.43 39.15
C THR A 22 -1.91 -26.52 39.68
N VAL A 23 -2.90 -26.56 38.80
CA VAL A 23 -4.31 -26.76 39.16
C VAL A 23 -4.54 -28.14 39.79
N ARG A 24 -3.86 -29.18 39.27
CA ARG A 24 -3.90 -30.55 39.82
C ARG A 24 -3.35 -30.64 41.25
N LYS A 25 -2.44 -29.75 41.65
CA LYS A 25 -1.86 -29.70 43.00
C LYS A 25 -2.80 -29.10 44.05
N PHE A 26 -3.77 -28.29 43.64
CA PHE A 26 -4.67 -27.59 44.56
C PHE A 26 -6.12 -28.06 44.54
N VAL A 27 -6.52 -28.94 43.59
CA VAL A 27 -7.91 -29.40 43.47
C VAL A 27 -8.00 -30.94 43.44
N THR A 28 -8.51 -31.50 44.54
CA THR A 28 -8.56 -32.95 44.78
C THR A 28 -9.91 -33.60 44.41
N THR A 29 -10.97 -32.81 44.19
CA THR A 29 -12.34 -33.27 43.84
C THR A 29 -12.68 -33.00 42.37
N ASP A 30 -13.24 -33.98 41.65
CA ASP A 30 -13.51 -33.85 40.20
C ASP A 30 -14.57 -32.78 39.85
N GLN A 31 -15.48 -32.44 40.77
CA GLN A 31 -16.43 -31.33 40.59
C GLN A 31 -15.77 -29.96 40.65
N ASP A 32 -14.84 -29.75 41.59
CA ASP A 32 -14.10 -28.48 41.71
C ASP A 32 -13.15 -28.27 40.52
N ARG A 33 -12.64 -29.35 39.91
CA ARG A 33 -11.81 -29.28 38.68
C ARG A 33 -12.62 -28.79 37.49
N MET A 34 -13.85 -29.26 37.37
CA MET A 34 -14.74 -28.88 36.28
C MET A 34 -15.21 -27.43 36.46
N ALA A 35 -15.52 -27.01 37.68
CA ALA A 35 -15.84 -25.61 38.00
C ALA A 35 -14.63 -24.67 37.74
N ALA A 36 -13.42 -25.08 38.16
CA ALA A 36 -12.20 -24.32 37.90
C ALA A 36 -11.86 -24.26 36.40
N GLN A 37 -12.09 -25.33 35.64
CA GLN A 37 -11.92 -25.32 34.18
C GLN A 37 -12.88 -24.35 33.50
N ILE A 38 -14.16 -24.34 33.90
CA ILE A 38 -15.18 -23.42 33.37
C ILE A 38 -14.79 -21.96 33.67
N GLU A 39 -14.30 -21.68 34.88
CA GLU A 39 -13.87 -20.32 35.25
C GLU A 39 -12.60 -19.88 34.50
N ILE A 40 -11.64 -20.79 34.30
CA ILE A 40 -10.44 -20.53 33.48
C ILE A 40 -10.83 -20.27 32.03
N GLU A 41 -11.75 -21.06 31.47
CA GLU A 41 -12.23 -20.88 30.09
C GLU A 41 -12.98 -19.54 29.92
N ALA A 42 -13.80 -19.16 30.91
CA ALA A 42 -14.44 -17.85 30.94
C ALA A 42 -13.44 -16.68 31.06
N LEU A 43 -12.35 -16.85 31.82
CA LEU A 43 -11.28 -15.86 31.92
C LEU A 43 -10.47 -15.74 30.62
N LEU A 44 -10.19 -16.87 29.95
CA LEU A 44 -9.53 -16.89 28.65
C LEU A 44 -10.38 -16.19 27.59
N GLN A 45 -11.68 -16.48 27.55
CA GLN A 45 -12.61 -15.85 26.61
C GLN A 45 -12.71 -14.33 26.82
N LYS A 46 -12.70 -13.87 28.08
CA LYS A 46 -12.62 -12.44 28.40
C LYS A 46 -11.30 -11.83 27.94
N ARG A 47 -10.16 -12.47 28.19
CA ARG A 47 -8.84 -12.00 27.75
C ARG A 47 -8.78 -11.84 26.23
N ASP A 48 -9.28 -12.83 25.50
CA ASP A 48 -9.24 -12.82 24.04
C ASP A 48 -10.13 -11.71 23.47
N SER A 49 -11.30 -11.44 24.06
CA SER A 49 -12.14 -10.29 23.66
C SER A 49 -11.45 -8.94 23.89
N VAL A 50 -10.69 -8.80 24.99
CA VAL A 50 -9.92 -7.58 25.28
C VAL A 50 -8.76 -7.43 24.30
N LEU A 51 -8.04 -8.51 24.00
CA LEU A 51 -6.94 -8.51 23.03
C LEU A 51 -7.43 -8.18 21.62
N GLU A 52 -8.53 -8.76 21.16
CA GLU A 52 -9.10 -8.44 19.84
C GLU A 52 -9.47 -6.96 19.75
N SER A 53 -10.14 -6.41 20.77
CA SER A 53 -10.50 -4.99 20.79
C SER A 53 -9.28 -4.07 20.81
N THR A 54 -8.18 -4.50 21.44
CA THR A 54 -6.92 -3.75 21.52
C THR A 54 -6.20 -3.78 20.18
N ILE A 55 -6.13 -4.96 19.55
CA ILE A 55 -5.51 -5.16 18.23
C ILE A 55 -6.27 -4.37 17.16
N GLN A 56 -7.61 -4.38 17.18
CA GLN A 56 -8.42 -3.57 16.27
C GLN A 56 -8.14 -2.08 16.44
N LYS A 57 -8.11 -1.58 17.68
CA LYS A 57 -7.78 -0.16 17.96
C LYS A 57 -6.38 0.22 17.51
N GLU A 58 -5.40 -0.66 17.68
CA GLU A 58 -4.03 -0.43 17.20
C GLU A 58 -3.97 -0.41 15.67
N LEU A 59 -4.66 -1.33 15.00
CA LEU A 59 -4.74 -1.38 13.54
C LEU A 59 -5.40 -0.11 12.99
N GLU A 60 -6.52 0.32 13.55
CA GLU A 60 -7.20 1.57 13.18
C GLU A 60 -6.36 2.81 13.44
N ALA A 61 -5.57 2.83 14.53
CA ALA A 61 -4.67 3.94 14.83
C ALA A 61 -3.53 4.01 13.80
N LYS A 62 -2.92 2.87 13.46
CA LYS A 62 -1.87 2.77 12.44
C LYS A 62 -2.40 3.12 11.05
N GLU A 63 -3.60 2.69 10.71
CA GLU A 63 -4.27 3.05 9.47
C GLU A 63 -4.48 4.57 9.38
N ARG A 64 -4.99 5.21 10.45
CA ARG A 64 -5.18 6.66 10.48
C ARG A 64 -3.87 7.44 10.34
N ILE A 65 -2.79 6.99 10.99
CA ILE A 65 -1.46 7.60 10.85
C ILE A 65 -0.98 7.47 9.41
N LEU A 66 -1.09 6.28 8.81
CA LEU A 66 -0.67 6.01 7.44
C LEU A 66 -1.50 6.83 6.42
N VAL A 67 -2.81 6.96 6.63
CA VAL A 67 -3.67 7.84 5.81
C VAL A 67 -3.26 9.31 5.96
N ALA A 68 -2.93 9.76 7.17
CA ALA A 68 -2.47 11.12 7.41
C ALA A 68 -1.10 11.40 6.77
N GLU A 69 -0.16 10.46 6.83
CA GLU A 69 1.14 10.55 6.14
C GLU A 69 0.97 10.55 4.61
N LEU A 70 0.09 9.69 4.09
CA LEU A 70 -0.25 9.70 2.66
C LEU A 70 -0.89 11.02 2.23
N GLN A 71 -1.68 11.68 3.09
CA GLN A 71 -2.27 12.98 2.82
C GLN A 71 -1.24 14.13 2.92
N GLN A 72 -0.24 14.01 3.80
CA GLN A 72 0.84 14.99 3.94
C GLN A 72 1.84 15.01 2.77
N GLY A 73 1.87 13.98 1.93
CA GLY A 73 2.63 14.00 0.69
C GLY A 73 2.12 15.10 -0.25
N ASP A 74 2.83 16.23 -0.27
CA ASP A 74 2.59 17.47 -1.00
C ASP A 74 1.81 17.28 -2.33
N SER A 75 0.66 17.96 -2.41
CA SER A 75 -0.21 17.95 -3.57
C SER A 75 0.48 18.48 -4.84
N TYR A 76 1.50 19.34 -4.69
CA TYR A 76 2.24 19.91 -5.81
C TYR A 76 3.28 18.91 -6.36
N THR A 77 4.03 18.24 -5.48
CA THR A 77 4.98 17.18 -5.87
C THR A 77 4.28 15.97 -6.50
N LYS A 78 3.07 15.60 -6.03
CA LYS A 78 2.26 14.54 -6.67
C LYS A 78 1.70 14.93 -8.05
N ARG A 79 1.52 16.23 -8.32
CA ARG A 79 0.98 16.76 -9.58
C ARG A 79 2.06 17.15 -10.59
N ALA A 80 3.31 17.30 -10.16
CA ALA A 80 4.43 17.66 -11.04
C ALA A 80 4.66 16.67 -12.20
N ARG A 81 4.46 15.36 -11.96
CA ARG A 81 4.63 14.33 -13.01
C ARG A 81 3.61 14.47 -14.15
N PRO A 82 2.29 14.50 -13.90
CA PRO A 82 1.31 14.70 -14.97
C PRO A 82 1.35 16.10 -15.59
N THR A 83 1.72 17.16 -14.85
CA THR A 83 1.76 18.53 -15.43
C THR A 83 2.82 18.67 -16.51
N VAL A 84 3.98 18.04 -16.35
CA VAL A 84 5.03 18.05 -17.39
C VAL A 84 4.57 17.35 -18.66
N VAL A 85 3.88 16.22 -18.53
CA VAL A 85 3.32 15.48 -19.68
C VAL A 85 2.26 16.31 -20.40
N TYR A 86 1.30 16.90 -19.66
CA TYR A 86 0.26 17.72 -20.28
C TYR A 86 0.81 18.99 -20.92
N PHE A 87 1.76 19.65 -20.27
CA PHE A 87 2.41 20.83 -20.82
C PHE A 87 3.17 20.52 -22.10
N GLY A 88 4.01 19.48 -22.11
CA GLY A 88 4.77 19.12 -23.32
C GLY A 88 3.88 18.62 -24.45
N LEU A 89 2.79 17.88 -24.15
CA LEU A 89 1.81 17.48 -25.17
C LEU A 89 1.07 18.69 -25.75
N GLY A 90 0.77 19.71 -24.93
CA GLY A 90 0.23 20.99 -25.37
C GLY A 90 1.18 21.75 -26.29
N MET A 91 2.48 21.80 -25.96
CA MET A 91 3.48 22.45 -26.80
C MET A 91 3.67 21.74 -28.16
N ILE A 92 3.70 20.40 -28.16
CA ILE A 92 3.76 19.60 -29.40
C ILE A 92 2.49 19.83 -30.24
N PHE A 93 1.32 19.86 -29.61
CA PHE A 93 0.05 20.13 -30.29
C PHE A 93 0.03 21.54 -30.91
N ILE A 94 0.50 22.56 -30.19
CA ILE A 94 0.60 23.90 -30.75
C ILE A 94 1.54 23.92 -31.96
N ASN A 95 2.72 23.32 -31.83
CA ASN A 95 3.75 23.34 -32.88
C ASN A 95 3.34 22.58 -34.14
N TYR A 96 2.74 21.39 -34.01
CA TYR A 96 2.44 20.51 -35.15
C TYR A 96 0.97 20.51 -35.59
N CYS A 97 0.05 21.06 -34.80
CA CYS A 97 -1.37 21.16 -35.19
C CYS A 97 -1.82 22.61 -35.35
N VAL A 98 -1.54 23.48 -34.38
CA VAL A 98 -2.04 24.87 -34.41
C VAL A 98 -1.27 25.71 -35.43
N ILE A 99 0.08 25.64 -35.47
CA ILE A 99 0.88 26.40 -36.43
C ILE A 99 0.50 26.06 -37.89
N PRO A 100 0.41 24.78 -38.31
CA PRO A 100 -0.03 24.44 -39.66
C PRO A 100 -1.47 24.88 -39.98
N LEU A 101 -2.37 24.87 -38.99
CA LEU A 101 -3.75 25.35 -39.16
C LEU A 101 -3.78 26.87 -39.40
N VAL A 102 -2.99 27.64 -38.64
CA VAL A 102 -2.86 29.10 -38.82
C VAL A 102 -2.20 29.41 -40.17
N GLN A 103 -1.21 28.61 -40.61
CA GLN A 103 -0.63 28.72 -41.94
C GLN A 103 -1.68 28.49 -43.03
N TYR A 104 -2.54 27.48 -42.88
CA TYR A 104 -3.64 27.22 -43.82
C TYR A 104 -4.62 28.41 -43.91
N TRP A 105 -4.91 29.09 -42.79
CA TRP A 105 -5.83 30.23 -42.77
C TRP A 105 -5.20 31.56 -43.18
N SER A 106 -3.93 31.79 -42.86
CA SER A 106 -3.25 33.07 -43.08
C SER A 106 -2.51 33.13 -44.42
N GLY A 107 -2.33 32.00 -45.10
CA GLY A 107 -1.60 31.90 -46.38
C GLY A 107 -0.09 32.19 -46.27
N LYS A 108 0.42 32.44 -45.05
CA LYS A 108 1.83 32.64 -44.75
C LYS A 108 2.47 31.31 -44.38
N ILE A 109 3.63 31.03 -44.97
CA ILE A 109 4.42 29.85 -44.61
C ILE A 109 5.10 30.14 -43.26
N ILE A 110 4.56 29.54 -42.20
CA ILE A 110 5.17 29.55 -40.86
C ILE A 110 5.78 28.17 -40.68
N THR A 111 7.09 28.05 -40.83
CA THR A 111 7.78 26.77 -40.63
C THR A 111 7.66 26.33 -39.17
N PRO A 112 7.04 25.16 -38.89
CA PRO A 112 7.04 24.59 -37.54
C PRO A 112 8.47 24.34 -37.05
N PHE A 113 8.66 24.32 -35.73
CA PHE A 113 9.94 23.96 -35.16
C PHE A 113 10.15 22.46 -35.26
N ASP A 114 11.15 22.01 -36.02
CA ASP A 114 11.49 20.59 -36.07
C ASP A 114 12.21 20.16 -34.79
N LEU A 115 11.54 19.32 -34.02
CA LEU A 115 12.11 18.74 -32.81
C LEU A 115 13.12 17.65 -33.19
N PRO A 116 14.34 17.69 -32.65
CA PRO A 116 15.39 16.71 -32.96
C PRO A 116 15.00 15.31 -32.45
N THR A 117 15.53 14.26 -33.08
CA THR A 117 15.19 12.86 -32.77
C THR A 117 15.43 12.51 -31.29
N GLU A 118 16.47 13.11 -30.70
CA GLU A 118 16.83 12.98 -29.28
C GLU A 118 15.69 13.44 -28.36
N PHE A 119 14.96 14.49 -28.76
CA PHE A 119 13.79 14.96 -28.02
C PHE A 119 12.69 13.92 -28.03
N TRP A 120 12.41 13.27 -29.16
CA TRP A 120 11.37 12.25 -29.27
C TRP A 120 11.66 11.00 -28.44
N VAL A 121 12.92 10.58 -28.39
CA VAL A 121 13.37 9.47 -27.56
C VAL A 121 13.23 9.81 -26.07
N ALA A 122 13.73 10.98 -25.66
CA ALA A 122 13.63 11.43 -24.26
C ALA A 122 12.17 11.64 -23.83
N TRP A 123 11.36 12.27 -24.68
CA TRP A 123 9.94 12.51 -24.45
C TRP A 123 9.16 11.19 -24.35
N GLY A 124 9.39 10.26 -25.28
CA GLY A 124 8.78 8.93 -25.24
C GLY A 124 9.12 8.18 -23.95
N GLY A 125 10.37 8.27 -23.48
CA GLY A 125 10.79 7.68 -22.21
C GLY A 125 10.08 8.28 -20.98
N ILE A 126 9.93 9.61 -20.94
CA ILE A 126 9.21 10.31 -19.86
C ILE A 126 7.74 9.91 -19.84
N VAL A 127 7.07 9.92 -21.01
CA VAL A 127 5.65 9.57 -21.13
C VAL A 127 5.39 8.09 -20.83
N ALA A 128 6.29 7.19 -21.25
CA ALA A 128 6.19 5.76 -20.94
C ALA A 128 6.31 5.50 -19.43
N THR A 129 7.32 6.09 -18.78
CA THR A 129 7.53 6.00 -17.33
C THR A 129 6.31 6.51 -16.57
N TRP A 130 5.76 7.66 -16.98
CA TRP A 130 4.55 8.20 -16.38
C TRP A 130 3.32 7.31 -16.60
N SER A 131 3.14 6.78 -17.80
CA SER A 131 1.99 5.92 -18.14
C SER A 131 2.02 4.60 -17.35
N ILE A 132 3.21 4.00 -17.19
CA ILE A 132 3.43 2.82 -16.34
C ILE A 132 3.10 3.15 -14.90
N GLY A 133 3.69 4.22 -14.34
CA GLY A 133 3.44 4.63 -12.96
C GLY A 133 1.97 4.91 -12.67
N ARG A 134 1.29 5.63 -13.58
CA ARG A 134 -0.12 5.96 -13.43
C ARG A 134 -1.03 4.74 -13.54
N THR A 135 -0.67 3.76 -14.38
CA THR A 135 -1.39 2.49 -14.49
C THR A 135 -1.25 1.66 -13.23
N SER A 136 -0.04 1.62 -12.66
CA SER A 136 0.25 0.88 -11.43
C SER A 136 -0.39 1.50 -10.19
N GLU A 137 -0.42 2.83 -10.08
CA GLU A 137 -1.17 3.55 -9.04
C GLU A 137 -2.67 3.21 -9.08
N LYS A 138 -3.28 3.21 -10.27
CA LYS A 138 -4.73 2.94 -10.43
C LYS A 138 -5.09 1.47 -10.23
N ARG A 139 -4.19 0.54 -10.54
CA ARG A 139 -4.42 -0.91 -10.39
C ARG A 139 -4.01 -1.47 -9.02
N GLY A 140 -3.45 -0.65 -8.13
CA GLY A 140 -2.96 -1.09 -6.82
C GLY A 140 -1.90 -2.20 -6.90
N THR A 141 -1.25 -2.36 -8.06
CA THR A 141 -0.37 -3.50 -8.33
C THR A 141 1.02 -3.21 -7.81
N ARG A 142 1.40 -3.89 -6.73
CA ARG A 142 2.67 -3.73 -6.01
C ARG A 142 3.68 -4.80 -6.44
N ASN A 143 4.26 -4.65 -7.64
CA ASN A 143 5.30 -5.55 -8.16
C ASN A 143 6.70 -4.93 -8.05
N LYS A 144 7.74 -5.73 -7.79
CA LYS A 144 9.14 -5.25 -7.62
C LYS A 144 9.68 -4.44 -8.80
N VAL A 145 9.29 -4.82 -10.02
CA VAL A 145 9.67 -4.10 -11.25
C VAL A 145 8.98 -2.73 -11.30
N THR A 146 7.72 -2.70 -10.88
CA THR A 146 6.92 -1.49 -10.84
C THR A 146 7.41 -0.52 -9.77
N SER A 147 7.74 -0.98 -8.56
CA SER A 147 8.34 -0.15 -7.50
C SER A 147 9.67 0.45 -7.93
N PHE A 148 10.50 -0.32 -8.66
CA PHE A 148 11.78 0.15 -9.17
C PHE A 148 11.63 1.27 -10.23
N ILE A 149 10.69 1.11 -11.17
CA ILE A 149 10.43 2.12 -12.23
C ILE A 149 9.75 3.38 -11.67
N THR A 150 8.94 3.24 -10.62
CA THR A 150 8.12 4.34 -10.08
C THR A 150 8.70 5.00 -8.83
N GLY A 151 9.74 4.43 -8.24
CA GLY A 151 10.40 4.92 -7.03
C GLY A 151 9.52 4.84 -5.76
N SER A 152 8.56 3.90 -5.73
CA SER A 152 7.57 3.71 -4.65
C SER A 152 7.76 2.40 -3.90
#